data_AF-A0A4Z2DNZ1-F1
#
_entry.id   AF-A0A4Z2DNZ1-F1
#
_cell.length_a   1.000
_cell.length_b   1.000
_cell.length_c   1.000
_cell.angle_alpha   90.00
_cell.angle_beta   90.00
_cell.angle_gamma   90.00
#
_symmetry.space_group_name_H-M   'P 1'
#
loop_
_entity.id
_entity.type
_entity.pdbx_description
1 polymer ?
#
loop_
_entity_poly.entity_id
_entity_poly.type
_entity_poly.pdbx_seq_one_letter_code
_entity_poly.pdbx_strand_id
1 'polypeptide(L)'
;MFIFILLISSEYKVEMFQLFKFRSITSMLTHMHRGRYFSLHKSPENLTKVLKKQLMERINTFGPLTVAEYMKECLSNPLYGYYNTHDVFGISGDFTTSPEICQVFGELIGVWLLEEWKRQNRPEQLQLVEFGPGRGTLCADILRVFSKFPDAYSALSIHLVEISRSMQETQKETIHKALSSHSNNRPPPLIFWHTDLRQVPEKFSFFIGHEFFDVLPVHCFRKHEGKWYEVLVGSMQDSNDLCFVRSNTKTPASIAYLPLVPDLSKREAVEICPDMICLTQLLSKRIHEMGGAALFIDYGHEGEKGDTFRVS
;
A
#
# COMPACT_ATOMS: atom_id res chain seq x y z
N MET A 1 -13.94 -9.12 6.37
CA MET A 1 -12.88 -8.45 5.60
C MET A 1 -12.61 -9.37 4.41
N PHE A 2 -12.69 -8.87 3.18
CA PHE A 2 -12.46 -9.66 1.99
C PHE A 2 -11.09 -9.29 1.43
N ILE A 3 -10.36 -10.27 0.92
CA ILE A 3 -9.11 -10.05 0.18
C ILE A 3 -9.49 -9.75 -1.27
N PHE A 4 -9.10 -8.58 -1.73
CA PHE A 4 -9.15 -8.10 -3.09
C PHE A 4 -7.86 -8.54 -3.80
N ILE A 5 -7.99 -9.24 -4.92
CA ILE A 5 -6.88 -9.61 -5.78
C ILE A 5 -7.09 -8.94 -7.14
N LEU A 6 -6.20 -8.02 -7.49
CA LEU A 6 -6.13 -7.45 -8.83
C LEU A 6 -5.05 -8.18 -9.61
N LEU A 7 -5.48 -8.92 -10.63
CA LEU A 7 -4.58 -9.58 -11.58
C LEU A 7 -4.64 -8.87 -12.94
N ILE A 8 -3.49 -8.46 -13.44
CA ILE A 8 -3.31 -7.92 -14.79
C ILE A 8 -2.26 -8.78 -15.47
N SER A 9 -2.53 -9.33 -16.66
CA SER A 9 -1.59 -10.16 -17.41
C SER A 9 -1.76 -9.92 -18.90
N SER A 10 -0.69 -10.10 -19.67
CA SER A 10 -0.73 -10.02 -21.14
C SER A 10 -1.65 -11.08 -21.78
N GLU A 11 -1.90 -12.19 -21.07
CA GLU A 11 -2.75 -13.31 -21.54
C GLU A 11 -4.19 -13.25 -21.02
N TYR A 12 -4.52 -12.40 -20.04
CA TYR A 12 -5.86 -12.29 -19.44
C TYR A 12 -6.48 -10.92 -19.69
N LYS A 13 -7.82 -10.85 -19.85
CA LYS A 13 -8.53 -9.59 -19.58
C LYS A 13 -8.38 -9.28 -18.08
N VAL A 14 -8.45 -8.01 -17.67
CA VAL A 14 -8.45 -7.64 -16.24
C VAL A 14 -9.53 -8.45 -15.53
N GLU A 15 -9.13 -9.38 -14.67
CA GLU A 15 -10.03 -10.32 -14.00
C GLU A 15 -9.92 -10.12 -12.48
N MET A 16 -11.08 -9.95 -11.83
CA MET A 16 -11.19 -9.85 -10.38
C MET A 16 -11.59 -11.20 -9.81
N PHE A 17 -10.88 -11.65 -8.78
CA PHE A 17 -11.17 -12.89 -8.07
C PHE A 17 -11.42 -12.64 -6.58
N GLN A 18 -12.47 -13.24 -6.01
CA GLN A 18 -12.72 -13.31 -4.56
C GLN A 18 -12.18 -14.62 -4.00
N LEU A 19 -11.28 -14.55 -3.01
CA LEU A 19 -10.78 -15.75 -2.31
C LEU A 19 -10.77 -15.56 -0.78
N PHE A 20 -11.51 -16.47 -0.12
CA PHE A 20 -11.55 -16.80 1.32
C PHE A 20 -12.08 -15.76 2.34
N LYS A 21 -12.71 -16.30 3.39
CA LYS A 21 -13.34 -15.60 4.51
C LYS A 21 -12.66 -16.03 5.81
N PHE A 22 -11.78 -15.20 6.36
CA PHE A 22 -11.20 -15.44 7.69
C PHE A 22 -12.06 -14.78 8.80
N ARG A 23 -12.24 -15.51 9.90
CA ARG A 23 -12.94 -15.05 11.12
C ARG A 23 -11.96 -14.29 12.01
N SER A 24 -12.35 -13.09 12.45
CA SER A 24 -11.66 -12.28 13.46
C SER A 24 -11.75 -12.95 14.84
N ILE A 25 -10.65 -12.94 15.58
CA ILE A 25 -10.57 -13.30 17.01
C ILE A 25 -10.28 -12.02 17.79
N THR A 26 -11.02 -11.77 18.88
CA THR A 26 -10.91 -10.56 19.72
C THR A 26 -10.71 -10.91 21.21
N SER A 27 -9.96 -10.03 21.91
CA SER A 27 -9.66 -9.93 23.37
C SER A 27 -8.57 -10.88 23.92
N MET A 28 -7.69 -10.51 24.86
CA MET A 28 -7.85 -9.68 26.07
C MET A 28 -6.50 -9.17 26.64
N LEU A 29 -6.48 -7.97 27.26
CA LEU A 29 -5.36 -7.33 27.99
C LEU A 29 -5.06 -7.99 29.35
N THR A 30 -3.80 -7.93 29.85
CA THR A 30 -3.44 -7.39 31.19
C THR A 30 -1.93 -7.32 31.53
N HIS A 31 -1.54 -6.14 32.04
CA HIS A 31 -0.47 -5.76 33.00
C HIS A 31 1.02 -6.08 32.81
N MET A 32 1.87 -5.03 32.80
CA MET A 32 2.92 -4.84 33.84
C MET A 32 3.55 -3.42 33.88
N HIS A 33 4.17 -3.12 35.02
CA HIS A 33 4.50 -1.80 35.59
C HIS A 33 5.78 -1.10 35.08
N ARG A 34 5.71 0.25 35.11
CA ARG A 34 6.72 1.32 35.42
C ARG A 34 8.23 1.03 35.27
N GLY A 35 8.85 1.87 34.43
CA GLY A 35 10.23 2.36 34.60
C GLY A 35 10.33 3.80 34.07
N ARG A 36 10.75 4.76 34.91
CA ARG A 36 11.00 6.16 34.50
C ARG A 36 12.42 6.26 33.96
N TYR A 37 12.56 6.50 32.66
CA TYR A 37 13.77 7.06 32.06
C TYR A 37 13.36 8.17 31.11
N PHE A 38 13.99 9.34 31.23
CA PHE A 38 13.81 10.45 30.30
C PHE A 38 14.58 10.13 29.02
N SER A 39 13.86 9.90 27.93
CA SER A 39 14.42 9.76 26.58
C SER A 39 14.47 11.14 25.90
N LEU A 40 15.58 11.44 25.22
CA LEU A 40 15.71 12.59 24.31
C LEU A 40 14.93 12.40 22.99
N HIS A 41 14.27 11.25 22.81
CA HIS A 41 13.35 11.02 21.69
C HIS A 41 11.97 11.60 22.03
N LYS A 42 11.46 12.49 21.16
CA LYS A 42 10.07 12.98 21.26
C LYS A 42 9.13 11.78 21.22
N SER A 43 8.30 11.61 22.26
CA SER A 43 7.33 10.52 22.31
C SER A 43 6.34 10.60 21.12
N PRO A 44 5.85 9.45 20.62
CA PRO A 44 4.80 9.36 19.61
C PRO A 44 3.59 10.27 19.87
N GLU A 45 3.16 10.34 21.12
CA GLU A 45 2.06 11.22 21.57
C GLU A 45 2.34 12.70 21.35
N ASN A 46 3.60 13.13 21.46
CA ASN A 46 3.99 14.53 21.21
C ASN A 46 4.02 14.84 19.72
N LEU A 47 4.40 13.89 18.86
CA LEU A 47 4.43 14.09 17.40
C LEU A 47 3.01 14.19 16.83
N THR A 48 2.11 13.32 17.29
CA THR A 48 0.68 13.35 16.90
C THR A 48 0.02 14.67 17.29
N LYS A 49 0.32 15.19 18.49
CA LYS A 49 -0.18 16.51 18.94
C LYS A 49 0.33 17.66 18.07
N VAL A 50 1.59 17.61 17.65
CA VAL A 50 2.18 18.64 16.78
C VAL A 50 1.54 18.60 15.38
N LEU A 51 1.40 17.42 14.79
CA LEU A 51 0.74 17.27 13.49
C LEU A 51 -0.71 17.74 13.54
N LYS A 52 -1.48 17.33 14.56
CA LYS A 52 -2.86 17.82 14.75
C LYS A 52 -2.90 19.34 14.80
N LYS A 53 -1.99 19.98 15.53
CA LYS A 53 -1.92 21.45 15.62
C LYS A 53 -1.67 22.08 14.25
N GLN A 54 -0.73 21.55 13.46
CA GLN A 54 -0.44 22.06 12.11
C GLN A 54 -1.63 21.91 11.16
N LEU A 55 -2.32 20.77 11.22
CA LEU A 55 -3.52 20.53 10.42
C LEU A 55 -4.64 21.51 10.81
N MET A 56 -4.84 21.74 12.11
CA MET A 56 -5.82 22.71 12.62
C MET A 56 -5.49 24.15 12.17
N GLU A 57 -4.23 24.56 12.22
CA GLU A 57 -3.79 25.87 11.72
C GLU A 57 -4.05 26.01 10.21
N ARG A 58 -3.78 24.97 9.42
CA ARG A 58 -4.08 24.93 7.99
C ARG A 58 -5.58 25.03 7.72
N ILE A 59 -6.40 24.29 8.46
CA ILE A 59 -7.86 24.31 8.34
C ILE A 59 -8.43 25.68 8.67
N ASN A 60 -7.95 26.31 9.74
CA ASN A 60 -8.41 27.64 10.16
C ASN A 60 -8.01 28.74 9.16
N THR A 61 -6.91 28.55 8.41
CA THR A 61 -6.39 29.54 7.46
C THR A 61 -6.98 29.39 6.06
N PHE A 62 -7.08 28.15 5.56
CA PHE A 62 -7.41 27.85 4.16
C PHE A 62 -8.74 27.12 3.99
N GLY A 63 -9.40 26.75 5.09
CA GLY A 63 -10.63 25.95 5.08
C GLY A 63 -10.37 24.45 5.18
N PRO A 64 -11.44 23.63 5.19
CA PRO A 64 -11.36 22.18 5.37
C PRO A 64 -10.49 21.49 4.34
N LEU A 65 -9.79 20.43 4.76
CA LEU A 65 -8.95 19.60 3.89
C LEU A 65 -9.77 18.49 3.24
N THR A 66 -9.37 18.02 2.07
CA THR A 66 -9.90 16.76 1.55
C THR A 66 -9.46 15.60 2.44
N VAL A 67 -10.22 14.49 2.47
CA VAL A 67 -9.78 13.25 3.15
C VAL A 67 -8.44 12.77 2.60
N ALA A 68 -8.22 12.89 1.29
CA ALA A 68 -6.97 12.55 0.65
C ALA A 68 -5.77 13.37 1.18
N GLU A 69 -5.92 14.69 1.31
CA GLU A 69 -4.87 15.54 1.88
C GLU A 69 -4.58 15.19 3.34
N TYR A 70 -5.63 14.95 4.13
CA TYR A 70 -5.49 14.53 5.51
C TYR A 70 -4.73 13.19 5.62
N MET A 71 -5.13 12.16 4.85
CA MET A 71 -4.43 10.87 4.80
C MET A 71 -2.97 11.04 4.43
N LYS A 72 -2.67 11.82 3.39
CA LYS A 72 -1.30 12.06 2.94
C LYS A 72 -0.43 12.68 4.03
N GLU A 73 -0.95 13.65 4.77
CA GLU A 73 -0.23 14.26 5.90
C GLU A 73 -0.05 13.26 7.05
N CYS A 74 -1.08 12.51 7.42
CA CYS A 74 -1.00 11.53 8.49
C CYS A 74 -0.02 10.39 8.18
N LEU A 75 0.05 9.92 6.94
CA LEU A 75 0.87 8.77 6.56
C LEU A 75 2.29 9.16 6.16
N SER A 76 2.44 10.18 5.32
CA SER A 76 3.69 10.46 4.59
C SER A 76 4.36 11.79 4.94
N ASN A 77 3.84 12.56 5.91
CA ASN A 77 4.50 13.80 6.31
C ASN A 77 5.97 13.52 6.73
N PRO A 78 6.98 14.23 6.18
CA PRO A 78 8.39 13.92 6.42
C PRO A 78 8.83 13.98 7.89
N LEU A 79 8.13 14.77 8.71
CA LEU A 79 8.50 15.02 10.10
C LEU A 79 7.61 14.28 11.11
N TYR A 80 6.35 14.06 10.76
CA TYR A 80 5.32 13.57 11.69
C TYR A 80 4.48 12.43 11.13
N GLY A 81 4.68 12.07 9.86
CA GLY A 81 3.92 11.02 9.20
C GLY A 81 4.20 9.68 9.84
N TYR A 82 3.18 8.84 9.88
CA TYR A 82 3.20 7.53 10.50
C TYR A 82 4.40 6.69 10.05
N TYR A 83 4.63 6.58 8.73
CA TYR A 83 5.73 5.79 8.16
C TYR A 83 7.13 6.39 8.34
N ASN A 84 7.23 7.66 8.75
CA ASN A 84 8.51 8.35 8.95
C ASN A 84 8.92 8.42 10.42
N THR A 85 8.00 8.20 11.36
CA THR A 85 8.22 8.51 12.79
C THR A 85 7.99 7.35 13.74
N HIS A 86 7.32 6.29 13.31
CA HIS A 86 7.04 5.11 14.13
C HIS A 86 7.86 3.92 13.62
N ASP A 87 8.26 3.04 14.54
CA ASP A 87 8.81 1.73 14.18
C ASP A 87 7.61 0.82 13.89
N VAL A 88 7.10 0.92 12.66
CA VAL A 88 5.73 0.51 12.31
C VAL A 88 5.56 -1.01 12.20
N PHE A 89 6.64 -1.75 11.98
CA PHE A 89 6.57 -3.14 11.52
C PHE A 89 7.24 -4.12 12.49
N GLY A 90 6.67 -5.31 12.70
CA GLY A 90 7.19 -6.40 13.55
C GLY A 90 6.32 -6.70 14.79
N ILE A 91 6.72 -7.70 15.60
CA ILE A 91 6.00 -8.18 16.80
C ILE A 91 5.71 -7.06 17.84
N SER A 92 6.45 -5.95 17.78
CA SER A 92 6.30 -4.77 18.63
C SER A 92 5.67 -3.56 17.93
N GLY A 93 5.33 -3.66 16.63
CA GLY A 93 4.67 -2.62 15.84
C GLY A 93 3.18 -2.95 15.62
N ASP A 94 2.39 -1.96 15.19
CA ASP A 94 0.93 -2.10 15.04
C ASP A 94 0.52 -2.91 13.78
N PHE A 95 1.44 -3.17 12.85
CA PHE A 95 1.17 -3.91 11.61
C PHE A 95 1.77 -5.33 11.66
N THR A 96 0.91 -6.33 11.87
CA THR A 96 1.23 -7.73 11.54
C THR A 96 0.63 -8.05 10.16
N THR A 97 1.43 -7.92 9.11
CA THR A 97 0.98 -8.19 7.72
C THR A 97 1.04 -9.68 7.38
N SER A 98 0.28 -10.17 6.39
CA SER A 98 0.23 -11.60 6.04
C SER A 98 1.60 -12.28 5.80
N PRO A 99 2.60 -11.63 5.15
CA PRO A 99 3.96 -12.15 5.05
C PRO A 99 4.67 -12.33 6.41
N GLU A 100 4.34 -11.50 7.40
CA GLU A 100 4.90 -11.62 8.77
C GLU A 100 4.20 -12.71 9.59
N ILE A 101 2.96 -13.09 9.23
CA ILE A 101 2.20 -14.15 9.89
C ILE A 101 2.64 -15.54 9.41
N CYS A 102 2.91 -15.71 8.11
CA CYS A 102 3.25 -17.02 7.58
C CYS A 102 4.15 -16.97 6.34
N GLN A 103 5.38 -17.49 6.47
CA GLN A 103 6.35 -17.73 5.40
C GLN A 103 5.75 -18.43 4.16
N VAL A 104 4.78 -19.32 4.36
CA VAL A 104 4.10 -20.05 3.28
C VAL A 104 3.42 -19.10 2.29
N PHE A 105 2.95 -17.94 2.75
CA PHE A 105 2.33 -16.95 1.88
C PHE A 105 3.30 -16.44 0.80
N GLY A 106 4.50 -16.01 1.21
CA GLY A 106 5.52 -15.54 0.29
C GLY A 106 6.02 -16.65 -0.65
N GLU A 107 6.08 -17.90 -0.16
CA GLU A 107 6.43 -19.06 -1.00
C GLU A 107 5.41 -19.30 -2.10
N LEU A 108 4.11 -19.24 -1.78
CA LEU A 108 3.05 -19.45 -2.74
C LEU A 108 3.06 -18.38 -3.83
N ILE A 109 3.31 -17.12 -3.47
CA ILE A 109 3.51 -16.05 -4.44
C ILE A 109 4.75 -16.34 -5.31
N GLY A 110 5.86 -16.76 -4.70
CA GLY A 110 7.06 -17.16 -5.43
C GLY A 110 6.81 -18.29 -6.44
N VAL A 111 6.04 -19.32 -6.05
CA VAL A 111 5.65 -20.41 -6.95
C VAL A 111 4.75 -19.91 -8.08
N TRP A 112 3.77 -19.06 -7.77
CA TRP A 112 2.90 -18.45 -8.78
C TRP A 112 3.71 -17.64 -9.81
N LEU A 113 4.65 -16.80 -9.36
CA LEU A 113 5.55 -16.04 -10.23
C LEU A 113 6.40 -16.95 -11.13
N LEU A 114 6.90 -18.07 -10.60
CA LEU A 114 7.67 -19.04 -11.40
C LEU A 114 6.82 -19.70 -12.49
N GLU A 115 5.59 -20.10 -12.17
CA GLU A 115 4.68 -20.67 -13.17
C GLU A 115 4.30 -19.63 -14.22
N GLU A 116 4.07 -18.37 -13.81
CA GLU A 116 3.80 -17.28 -14.73
C GLU A 116 4.98 -17.00 -15.66
N TRP A 117 6.21 -17.02 -15.15
CA TRP A 117 7.42 -16.86 -15.97
C TRP A 117 7.56 -17.99 -16.99
N LYS A 118 7.26 -19.23 -16.60
CA LYS A 118 7.26 -20.38 -17.52
C LYS A 118 6.18 -20.24 -18.60
N ARG A 119 4.98 -19.80 -18.22
CA ARG A 119 3.84 -19.60 -19.13
C ARG A 119 4.16 -18.56 -20.19
N GLN A 120 4.83 -17.48 -19.82
CA GLN A 120 5.28 -16.43 -20.74
C GLN A 120 6.59 -16.77 -21.47
N ASN A 121 6.87 -18.05 -21.71
CA ASN A 121 8.01 -18.58 -22.47
C ASN A 121 9.40 -18.28 -21.90
N ARG A 122 9.53 -18.16 -20.57
CA ARG A 122 10.81 -18.03 -19.85
C ARG A 122 11.70 -16.89 -20.38
N PRO A 123 11.26 -15.63 -20.32
CA PRO A 123 12.09 -14.49 -20.77
C PRO A 123 13.45 -14.46 -20.06
N GLU A 124 14.51 -14.16 -20.82
CA GLU A 124 15.89 -14.12 -20.31
C GLU A 124 16.13 -13.00 -19.28
N GLN A 125 15.30 -11.97 -19.27
CA GLN A 125 15.32 -10.89 -18.30
C GLN A 125 13.94 -10.75 -17.66
N LEU A 126 13.90 -10.81 -16.34
CA LEU A 126 12.71 -10.67 -15.52
C LEU A 126 12.97 -9.61 -14.44
N GLN A 127 12.18 -8.55 -14.44
CA GLN A 127 12.15 -7.61 -13.32
C GLN A 127 11.05 -8.04 -12.34
N LEU A 128 11.39 -8.27 -11.07
CA LEU A 128 10.41 -8.33 -9.99
C LEU A 128 10.32 -6.96 -9.34
N VAL A 129 9.16 -6.31 -9.50
CA VAL A 129 8.88 -4.97 -9.02
C VAL A 129 7.91 -5.05 -7.85
N GLU A 130 8.35 -4.72 -6.64
CA GLU A 130 7.51 -4.74 -5.44
C GLU A 130 7.19 -3.32 -4.96
N PHE A 131 5.90 -3.03 -4.82
CA PHE A 131 5.39 -1.76 -4.30
C PHE A 131 5.21 -1.84 -2.79
N GLY A 132 5.81 -0.89 -2.06
CA GLY A 132 5.70 -0.83 -0.60
C GLY A 132 6.08 -2.15 0.06
N PRO A 133 7.33 -2.65 -0.11
CA PRO A 133 7.73 -3.99 0.32
C PRO A 133 7.76 -4.20 1.85
N GLY A 134 7.37 -3.20 2.63
CA GLY A 134 7.49 -3.21 4.09
C GLY A 134 8.91 -3.54 4.51
N ARG A 135 9.08 -4.57 5.36
CA ARG A 135 10.39 -5.04 5.82
C ARG A 135 11.20 -5.80 4.77
N GLY A 136 10.65 -6.06 3.59
CA GLY A 136 11.27 -6.88 2.54
C GLY A 136 11.12 -8.39 2.76
N THR A 137 10.22 -8.81 3.63
CA THR A 137 9.96 -10.23 3.97
C THR A 137 9.38 -11.00 2.79
N LEU A 138 8.41 -10.42 2.08
CA LEU A 138 7.83 -11.03 0.88
C LEU A 138 8.88 -11.24 -0.21
N CYS A 139 9.67 -10.21 -0.53
CA CYS A 139 10.82 -10.34 -1.45
C CYS A 139 11.79 -11.45 -1.01
N ALA A 140 12.12 -11.54 0.28
CA ALA A 140 13.01 -12.56 0.81
C ALA A 140 12.48 -13.99 0.60
N ASP A 141 11.17 -14.20 0.81
CA ASP A 141 10.53 -15.49 0.59
C ASP A 141 10.46 -15.88 -0.89
N ILE A 142 10.14 -14.92 -1.76
CA ILE A 142 10.16 -15.12 -3.22
C ILE A 142 11.58 -15.50 -3.67
N LEU A 143 12.61 -14.78 -3.21
CA LEU A 143 14.01 -15.06 -3.54
C LEU A 143 14.42 -16.47 -3.10
N ARG A 144 13.96 -16.94 -1.94
CA ARG A 144 14.22 -18.30 -1.48
C ARG A 144 13.61 -19.35 -2.40
N VAL A 145 12.40 -19.12 -2.90
CA VAL A 145 11.79 -20.02 -3.90
C VAL A 145 12.59 -19.98 -5.21
N PHE A 146 12.86 -18.78 -5.74
CA PHE A 146 13.60 -18.60 -6.99
C PHE A 146 15.02 -19.20 -6.93
N SER A 147 15.69 -19.17 -5.78
CA SER A 147 17.04 -19.73 -5.60
C SER A 147 17.12 -21.23 -5.96
N LYS A 148 16.00 -21.95 -5.88
CA LYS A 148 15.87 -23.37 -6.24
C LYS A 148 15.78 -23.61 -7.75
N PHE A 149 15.54 -22.57 -8.56
CA PHE A 149 15.33 -22.65 -10.00
C PHE A 149 16.39 -21.80 -10.74
N PRO A 150 17.49 -22.41 -11.23
CA PRO A 150 18.65 -21.69 -11.77
C PRO A 150 18.30 -20.70 -12.88
N ASP A 151 17.54 -21.14 -13.87
CA ASP A 151 17.22 -20.35 -15.05
C ASP A 151 16.42 -19.08 -14.67
N ALA A 152 15.41 -19.24 -13.81
CA ALA A 152 14.60 -18.12 -13.33
C ALA A 152 15.40 -17.17 -12.42
N TYR A 153 16.27 -17.71 -11.56
CA TYR A 153 17.12 -16.90 -10.69
C TYR A 153 18.13 -16.07 -11.47
N SER A 154 18.71 -16.63 -12.53
CA SER A 154 19.68 -15.92 -13.39
C SER A 154 19.03 -14.81 -14.23
N ALA A 155 17.75 -14.91 -14.55
CA ALA A 155 17.00 -13.87 -15.26
C ALA A 155 16.58 -12.69 -14.37
N LEU A 156 16.61 -12.86 -13.04
CA LEU A 156 15.93 -11.99 -12.09
C LEU A 156 16.73 -10.70 -11.76
N SER A 157 16.06 -9.56 -11.80
CA SER A 157 16.46 -8.34 -11.11
C SER A 157 15.34 -7.84 -10.20
N ILE A 158 15.69 -7.36 -9.00
CA ILE A 158 14.74 -6.88 -8.00
C ILE A 158 14.66 -5.36 -8.05
N HIS A 159 13.44 -4.83 -8.08
CA HIS A 159 13.15 -3.40 -8.10
C HIS A 159 12.12 -3.09 -7.01
N LEU A 160 12.51 -2.36 -5.98
CA LEU A 160 11.65 -2.01 -4.85
C LEU A 160 11.21 -0.57 -4.96
N VAL A 161 9.89 -0.32 -5.01
CA VAL A 161 9.32 1.03 -5.04
C VAL A 161 8.96 1.44 -3.60
N GLU A 162 9.84 2.23 -2.99
CA GLU A 162 9.79 2.63 -1.58
C GLU A 162 10.26 4.08 -1.41
N ILE A 163 9.43 4.91 -0.75
CA ILE A 163 9.74 6.32 -0.49
C ILE A 163 10.50 6.53 0.83
N SER A 164 10.35 5.62 1.80
CA SER A 164 10.92 5.74 3.14
C SER A 164 12.36 5.21 3.19
N ARG A 165 13.31 6.10 3.48
CA ARG A 165 14.75 5.74 3.55
C ARG A 165 15.05 4.72 4.65
N SER A 166 14.41 4.83 5.81
CA SER A 166 14.58 3.88 6.92
C SER A 166 14.10 2.48 6.53
N MET A 167 13.00 2.40 5.78
CA MET A 167 12.50 1.13 5.26
C MET A 167 13.44 0.54 4.21
N GLN A 168 14.01 1.36 3.33
CA GLN A 168 15.03 0.89 2.38
C GLN A 168 16.24 0.26 3.08
N GLU A 169 16.70 0.79 4.21
CA GLU A 169 17.78 0.21 5.00
C GLU A 169 17.38 -1.14 5.61
N THR A 170 16.19 -1.22 6.19
CA THR A 170 15.64 -2.47 6.75
C THR A 170 15.48 -3.56 5.68
N GLN A 171 15.00 -3.19 4.49
CA GLN A 171 14.86 -4.08 3.35
C GLN A 171 16.20 -4.60 2.87
N LYS A 172 17.22 -3.73 2.76
CA LYS A 172 18.59 -4.14 2.41
C LYS A 172 19.09 -5.23 3.33
N GLU A 173 18.99 -5.03 4.65
CA GLU A 173 19.45 -6.03 5.61
C GLU A 173 18.69 -7.35 5.49
N THR A 174 17.37 -7.30 5.38
CA THR A 174 16.51 -8.49 5.28
C THR A 174 16.82 -9.29 4.01
N ILE A 175 16.91 -8.62 2.87
CA ILE A 175 17.19 -9.27 1.59
C ILE A 175 18.63 -9.78 1.52
N HIS A 176 19.62 -9.04 2.05
CA HIS A 176 20.99 -9.53 2.12
C HIS A 176 21.13 -10.80 2.95
N LYS A 177 20.41 -10.91 4.07
CA LYS A 177 20.36 -12.14 4.89
C LYS A 177 19.73 -13.30 4.11
N ALA A 178 18.65 -13.04 3.37
CA ALA A 178 18.01 -14.03 2.52
C ALA A 178 18.95 -14.52 1.38
N LEU A 179 19.67 -13.62 0.71
CA LEU A 179 20.62 -13.99 -0.33
C LEU A 179 21.80 -14.81 0.21
N SER A 180 22.32 -14.43 1.38
CA SER A 180 23.46 -15.11 2.01
C SER A 180 23.13 -16.55 2.43
N SER A 181 21.90 -16.79 2.90
CA SER A 181 21.45 -18.12 3.32
C SER A 181 21.18 -19.09 2.17
N HIS A 182 21.01 -18.57 0.95
CA HIS A 182 20.66 -19.37 -0.24
C HIS A 182 21.76 -19.32 -1.33
N SER A 183 22.98 -18.92 -0.94
CA SER A 183 24.12 -18.83 -1.84
C SER A 183 24.58 -20.22 -2.31
N ASN A 184 23.96 -20.73 -3.36
CA ASN A 184 24.38 -21.94 -4.07
C ASN A 184 25.58 -21.67 -5.00
N ASN A 185 26.57 -20.87 -4.56
CA ASN A 185 27.70 -20.36 -5.37
C ASN A 185 27.28 -19.58 -6.63
N ARG A 186 26.10 -18.95 -6.62
CA ARG A 186 25.59 -18.14 -7.74
C ARG A 186 25.71 -16.65 -7.43
N PRO A 187 25.95 -15.79 -8.45
CA PRO A 187 25.88 -14.36 -8.24
C PRO A 187 24.45 -13.98 -7.82
N PRO A 188 24.29 -13.10 -6.80
CA PRO A 188 22.97 -12.63 -6.42
C PRO A 188 22.34 -11.78 -7.52
N PRO A 189 21.00 -11.72 -7.61
CA PRO A 189 20.32 -10.80 -8.51
C PRO A 189 20.66 -9.35 -8.14
N LEU A 190 20.63 -8.47 -9.14
CA LEU A 190 20.76 -7.04 -8.92
C LEU A 190 19.53 -6.51 -8.19
N ILE A 191 19.73 -5.63 -7.20
CA ILE A 191 18.65 -5.04 -6.41
C ILE A 191 18.72 -3.52 -6.51
N PHE A 192 17.59 -2.90 -6.84
CA PHE A 192 17.45 -1.46 -7.01
C PHE A 192 16.28 -0.93 -6.18
N TRP A 193 16.46 0.26 -5.60
CA TRP A 193 15.40 1.00 -4.93
C TRP A 193 15.01 2.21 -5.76
N HIS A 194 13.71 2.42 -5.89
CA HIS A 194 13.10 3.50 -6.66
C HIS A 194 12.09 4.20 -5.76
N THR A 195 11.93 5.52 -5.92
CA THR A 195 10.84 6.23 -5.22
C THR A 195 9.57 6.27 -6.05
N ASP A 196 9.63 5.84 -7.31
CA ASP A 196 8.53 5.90 -8.27
C ASP A 196 8.67 4.82 -9.35
N LEU A 197 7.56 4.24 -9.79
CA LEU A 197 7.53 3.24 -10.86
C LEU A 197 8.18 3.73 -12.17
N ARG A 198 8.08 5.01 -12.49
CA ARG A 198 8.63 5.62 -13.72
C ARG A 198 10.17 5.56 -13.78
N GLN A 199 10.84 5.32 -12.64
CA GLN A 199 12.29 5.13 -12.58
C GLN A 199 12.69 3.67 -12.89
N VAL A 200 11.77 2.73 -12.79
CA VAL A 200 12.00 1.31 -13.11
C VAL A 200 12.09 1.15 -14.63
N PRO A 201 13.19 0.60 -15.18
CA PRO A 201 13.36 0.43 -16.62
C PRO A 201 12.19 -0.29 -17.29
N GLU A 202 11.75 0.13 -18.46
CA GLU A 202 10.64 -0.50 -19.19
C GLU A 202 11.08 -1.81 -19.86
N LYS A 203 10.94 -2.93 -19.15
CA LYS A 203 11.18 -4.29 -19.66
C LYS A 203 10.12 -5.26 -19.12
N PHE A 204 10.21 -6.52 -19.53
CA PHE A 204 9.38 -7.61 -19.01
C PHE A 204 9.43 -7.65 -17.48
N SER A 205 8.27 -7.47 -16.85
CA SER A 205 8.17 -7.22 -15.42
C SER A 205 7.01 -7.96 -14.76
N PHE A 206 7.26 -8.51 -13.58
CA PHE A 206 6.21 -8.86 -12.63
C PHE A 206 6.09 -7.79 -11.57
N PHE A 207 4.89 -7.26 -11.40
CA PHE A 207 4.56 -6.23 -10.42
C PHE A 207 3.80 -6.88 -9.26
N ILE A 208 4.24 -6.63 -8.04
CA ILE A 208 3.56 -7.14 -6.84
C ILE A 208 3.32 -6.00 -5.85
N GLY A 209 2.17 -6.00 -5.20
CA GLY A 209 1.86 -5.12 -4.08
C GLY A 209 1.00 -5.84 -3.07
N HIS A 210 1.38 -5.81 -1.81
CA HIS A 210 0.64 -6.46 -0.74
C HIS A 210 0.31 -5.41 0.32
N GLU A 211 -0.99 -5.17 0.56
CA GLU A 211 -1.46 -4.09 1.44
C GLU A 211 -0.81 -2.74 1.05
N PHE A 212 -0.91 -2.42 -0.24
CA PHE A 212 -0.30 -1.21 -0.82
C PHE A 212 -1.35 -0.16 -1.19
N PHE A 213 -2.53 -0.58 -1.62
CA PHE A 213 -3.60 0.30 -2.07
C PHE A 213 -4.48 0.81 -0.94
N ASP A 214 -4.64 0.05 0.15
CA ASP A 214 -5.39 0.46 1.35
C ASP A 214 -4.88 1.77 1.98
N VAL A 215 -3.58 2.04 1.85
CA VAL A 215 -2.92 3.21 2.43
C VAL A 215 -2.86 4.41 1.48
N LEU A 216 -3.30 4.26 0.23
CA LEU A 216 -3.29 5.37 -0.72
C LEU A 216 -4.38 6.40 -0.40
N PRO A 217 -4.08 7.71 -0.53
CA PRO A 217 -5.07 8.76 -0.27
C PRO A 217 -6.35 8.63 -1.11
N VAL A 218 -7.50 8.71 -0.44
CA VAL A 218 -8.83 8.63 -1.09
C VAL A 218 -9.63 9.91 -0.94
N HIS A 219 -10.36 10.25 -2.00
CA HIS A 219 -11.42 11.24 -1.95
C HIS A 219 -12.74 10.55 -1.62
N CYS A 220 -13.42 11.01 -0.58
CA CYS A 220 -14.69 10.44 -0.13
C CYS A 220 -15.84 11.35 -0.54
N PHE A 221 -16.86 10.79 -1.18
CA PHE A 221 -18.07 11.50 -1.59
C PHE A 221 -19.28 10.85 -0.95
N ARG A 222 -20.23 11.67 -0.47
CA ARG A 222 -21.51 11.23 0.08
C ARG A 222 -22.68 11.93 -0.58
N LYS A 223 -23.75 11.17 -0.77
CA LYS A 223 -25.01 11.65 -1.30
C LYS A 223 -25.86 12.18 -0.14
N HIS A 224 -26.47 13.34 -0.35
CA HIS A 224 -27.42 13.93 0.58
C HIS A 224 -28.48 14.68 -0.21
N GLU A 225 -29.76 14.38 0.07
CA GLU A 225 -30.90 14.97 -0.65
C GLU A 225 -30.75 14.88 -2.19
N GLY A 226 -30.24 13.74 -2.67
CA GLY A 226 -30.04 13.48 -4.10
C GLY A 226 -28.82 14.17 -4.72
N LYS A 227 -28.04 14.96 -3.97
CA LYS A 227 -26.83 15.64 -4.46
C LYS A 227 -25.57 15.04 -3.84
N TRP A 228 -24.49 15.00 -4.62
CA TRP A 228 -23.18 14.53 -4.17
C TRP A 228 -22.37 15.68 -3.58
N TYR A 229 -21.71 15.39 -2.47
CA TYR A 229 -20.82 16.29 -1.78
C TYR A 229 -19.54 15.57 -1.40
N GLU A 230 -18.42 16.29 -1.41
CA GLU A 230 -17.17 15.75 -0.89
C GLU A 230 -17.17 15.79 0.64
N VAL A 231 -16.69 14.73 1.26
CA VAL A 231 -16.38 14.66 2.68
C VAL A 231 -15.00 15.29 2.86
N LEU A 232 -14.92 16.26 3.77
CA LEU A 232 -13.73 17.02 4.10
C LEU A 232 -13.41 16.85 5.59
N VAL A 233 -12.19 17.18 5.99
CA VAL A 233 -11.74 17.25 7.38
C VAL A 233 -11.69 18.71 7.79
N GLY A 234 -12.59 19.09 8.69
CA GLY A 234 -12.69 20.43 9.28
C GLY A 234 -12.36 20.42 10.78
N SER A 235 -12.63 21.54 11.43
CA SER A 235 -12.49 21.71 12.88
C SER A 235 -13.85 21.91 13.54
N MET A 236 -14.06 21.30 14.72
CA MET A 236 -15.18 21.64 15.60
C MET A 236 -14.87 22.96 16.31
N GLN A 237 -15.81 23.91 16.24
CA GLN A 237 -15.66 25.26 16.83
C GLN A 237 -15.47 25.21 18.35
N ASP A 238 -16.03 24.21 19.04
CA ASP A 238 -16.06 24.16 20.50
C ASP A 238 -14.93 23.33 21.14
N SER A 239 -14.34 22.36 20.42
CA SER A 239 -13.40 21.40 21.02
C SER A 239 -11.99 21.41 20.43
N ASN A 240 -11.72 22.17 19.37
CA ASN A 240 -10.47 22.11 18.60
C ASN A 240 -10.12 20.68 18.13
N ASP A 241 -11.13 19.84 17.93
CA ASP A 241 -10.98 18.52 17.35
C ASP A 241 -11.28 18.54 15.85
N LEU A 242 -10.63 17.62 15.14
CA LEU A 242 -10.89 17.37 13.74
C LEU A 242 -12.23 16.63 13.60
N CYS A 243 -13.02 17.01 12.62
CA CYS A 243 -14.29 16.35 12.32
C CYS A 243 -14.52 16.24 10.81
N PHE A 244 -15.33 15.25 10.42
CA PHE A 244 -15.80 15.19 9.03
C PHE A 244 -16.86 16.25 8.79
N VAL A 245 -16.65 17.06 7.77
CA VAL A 245 -17.58 18.08 7.29
C VAL A 245 -17.90 17.84 5.82
N ARG A 246 -18.94 18.50 5.33
CA ARG A 246 -19.38 18.38 3.93
C ARG A 246 -18.97 19.62 3.15
N SER A 247 -18.55 19.44 1.89
CA SER A 247 -18.34 20.57 0.99
C SER A 247 -19.63 21.39 0.82
N ASN A 248 -19.50 22.72 0.73
CA ASN A 248 -20.63 23.61 0.47
C ASN A 248 -20.98 23.71 -1.02
N THR A 249 -20.01 23.39 -1.88
CA THR A 249 -20.05 23.51 -3.33
C THR A 249 -19.39 22.30 -3.99
N LYS A 250 -19.48 22.22 -5.32
CA LYS A 250 -18.71 21.24 -6.08
C LYS A 250 -17.23 21.55 -5.96
N THR A 251 -16.46 20.61 -5.47
CA THR A 251 -15.01 20.69 -5.37
C THR A 251 -14.36 20.27 -6.69
N PRO A 252 -13.08 20.63 -6.94
CA PRO A 252 -12.35 20.15 -8.11
C PRO A 252 -12.35 18.62 -8.22
N ALA A 253 -12.16 17.92 -7.10
CA ALA A 253 -12.19 16.45 -7.03
C ALA A 253 -13.58 15.89 -7.41
N SER A 254 -14.67 16.51 -6.94
CA SER A 254 -16.03 16.08 -7.31
C SER A 254 -16.30 16.23 -8.81
N ILE A 255 -15.77 17.29 -9.43
CA ILE A 255 -15.93 17.56 -10.87
C ILE A 255 -15.11 16.56 -11.70
N ALA A 256 -13.89 16.25 -11.25
CA ALA A 256 -12.98 15.37 -11.98
C ALA A 256 -13.33 13.89 -11.84
N TYR A 257 -13.70 13.44 -10.63
CA TYR A 257 -13.71 12.01 -10.30
C TYR A 257 -15.10 11.37 -10.29
N LEU A 258 -16.15 12.07 -9.87
CA LEU A 258 -17.51 11.51 -9.89
C LEU A 258 -17.95 11.06 -11.30
N PRO A 259 -17.63 11.77 -12.40
CA PRO A 259 -17.98 11.31 -13.75
C PRO A 259 -17.29 10.00 -14.18
N LEU A 260 -16.22 9.59 -13.50
CA LEU A 260 -15.50 8.34 -13.78
C LEU A 260 -16.19 7.11 -13.17
N VAL A 261 -17.17 7.30 -12.28
CA VAL A 261 -17.89 6.21 -11.63
C VAL A 261 -19.01 5.70 -12.54
N PRO A 262 -19.02 4.41 -12.95
CA PRO A 262 -19.96 3.90 -13.95
C PRO A 262 -21.45 4.01 -13.58
N ASP A 263 -21.80 3.84 -12.30
CA ASP A 263 -23.17 3.99 -11.81
C ASP A 263 -23.19 4.59 -10.39
N LEU A 264 -23.67 5.83 -10.31
CA LEU A 264 -23.89 6.56 -9.05
C LEU A 264 -25.34 6.48 -8.55
N SER A 265 -26.27 5.96 -9.35
CA SER A 265 -27.71 6.03 -9.05
C SER A 265 -28.07 5.22 -7.81
N LYS A 266 -27.44 4.05 -7.65
CA LYS A 266 -27.62 3.10 -6.54
C LYS A 266 -26.68 3.32 -5.35
N ARG A 267 -25.81 4.34 -5.41
CA ARG A 267 -24.78 4.58 -4.40
C ARG A 267 -25.15 5.76 -3.51
N GLU A 268 -24.92 5.60 -2.21
CA GLU A 268 -25.05 6.67 -1.21
C GLU A 268 -23.69 7.27 -0.82
N ALA A 269 -22.60 6.55 -1.10
CA ALA A 269 -21.24 6.98 -0.85
C ALA A 269 -20.28 6.33 -1.85
N VAL A 270 -19.18 7.03 -2.17
CA VAL A 270 -18.11 6.53 -3.03
C VAL A 270 -16.76 7.03 -2.51
N GLU A 271 -15.79 6.13 -2.45
CA GLU A 271 -14.38 6.45 -2.23
C GLU A 271 -13.65 6.30 -3.57
N ILE A 272 -12.85 7.29 -3.94
CA ILE A 272 -12.09 7.30 -5.19
C ILE A 272 -10.62 7.57 -4.89
N CYS A 273 -9.73 6.68 -5.35
CA CYS A 273 -8.29 6.83 -5.24
C CYS A 273 -7.68 7.18 -6.62
N PRO A 274 -7.36 8.45 -6.89
CA PRO A 274 -6.78 8.85 -8.18
C PRO A 274 -5.42 8.20 -8.45
N ASP A 275 -4.60 8.03 -7.41
CA ASP A 275 -3.27 7.43 -7.53
C ASP A 275 -3.36 5.96 -7.94
N MET A 276 -4.31 5.20 -7.40
CA MET A 276 -4.60 3.83 -7.81
C MET A 276 -5.01 3.75 -9.29
N ILE A 277 -5.85 4.67 -9.77
CA ILE A 277 -6.29 4.73 -11.18
C ILE A 277 -5.08 4.97 -12.09
N CYS A 278 -4.27 5.99 -11.78
CA CYS A 278 -3.08 6.32 -12.56
C CYS A 278 -2.06 5.18 -12.57
N LEU A 279 -1.81 4.55 -11.41
CA LEU A 279 -0.89 3.43 -11.31
C LEU A 279 -1.38 2.22 -12.12
N THR A 280 -2.67 1.89 -12.01
CA THR A 280 -3.28 0.77 -12.75
C THR A 280 -3.20 0.98 -14.26
N GLN A 281 -3.44 2.21 -14.74
CA GLN A 281 -3.29 2.55 -16.15
C GLN A 281 -1.83 2.40 -16.62
N LEU A 282 -0.87 2.88 -15.81
CA LEU A 282 0.56 2.75 -16.13
C LEU A 282 1.01 1.30 -16.16
N LEU A 283 0.59 0.49 -15.18
CA LEU A 283 0.87 -0.94 -15.12
C LEU A 283 0.26 -1.68 -16.33
N SER A 284 -1.00 -1.40 -16.64
CA SER A 284 -1.68 -1.99 -17.79
C SER A 284 -0.96 -1.66 -19.10
N LYS A 285 -0.50 -0.41 -19.27
CA LYS A 285 0.28 -0.01 -20.44
C LYS A 285 1.61 -0.77 -20.52
N ARG A 286 2.36 -0.82 -19.41
CA ARG A 286 3.66 -1.52 -19.38
C ARG A 286 3.53 -3.02 -19.65
N ILE A 287 2.54 -3.68 -19.06
CA ILE A 287 2.28 -5.10 -19.29
C ILE A 287 1.87 -5.35 -20.73
N HIS A 288 1.05 -4.47 -21.32
CA HIS A 288 0.65 -4.57 -22.71
C HIS A 288 1.83 -4.42 -23.69
N GLU A 289 2.73 -3.48 -23.43
CA GLU A 289 3.85 -3.16 -24.32
C GLU A 289 5.08 -4.08 -24.11
N MET A 290 5.37 -4.46 -22.87
CA MET A 290 6.62 -5.15 -22.49
C MET A 290 6.40 -6.61 -22.05
N GLY A 291 5.16 -7.05 -21.91
CA GLY A 291 4.81 -8.33 -21.30
C GLY A 291 4.96 -8.34 -19.78
N GLY A 292 4.52 -9.43 -19.16
CA GLY A 292 4.56 -9.62 -17.72
C GLY A 292 3.17 -9.73 -17.09
N ALA A 293 3.11 -9.44 -15.79
CA ALA A 293 1.91 -9.57 -14.98
C ALA A 293 1.96 -8.67 -13.74
N ALA A 294 0.81 -8.35 -13.15
CA ALA A 294 0.69 -7.67 -11.88
C ALA A 294 -0.21 -8.46 -10.92
N LEU A 295 0.20 -8.57 -9.67
CA LEU A 295 -0.57 -9.15 -8.58
C LEU A 295 -0.61 -8.17 -7.41
N PHE A 296 -1.78 -7.58 -7.17
CA PHE A 296 -2.01 -6.77 -5.98
C PHE A 296 -2.99 -7.47 -5.05
N ILE A 297 -2.61 -7.60 -3.79
CA ILE A 297 -3.39 -8.28 -2.75
C ILE A 297 -3.68 -7.24 -1.67
N ASP A 298 -4.94 -6.92 -1.47
CA ASP A 298 -5.36 -5.88 -0.53
C ASP A 298 -6.69 -6.23 0.15
N TYR A 299 -7.13 -5.47 1.13
CA TYR A 299 -8.49 -5.59 1.67
C TYR A 299 -9.45 -4.71 0.88
N GLY A 300 -10.55 -5.28 0.38
CA GLY A 300 -11.47 -4.51 -0.47
C GLY A 300 -12.86 -5.11 -0.63
N HIS A 301 -13.65 -4.51 -1.52
CA HIS A 301 -14.99 -5.00 -1.90
C HIS A 301 -15.34 -4.61 -3.34
N GLU A 302 -16.26 -5.35 -3.98
CA GLU A 302 -16.74 -5.07 -5.34
C GLU A 302 -17.78 -3.92 -5.43
N GLY A 303 -17.77 -3.01 -4.46
CA GLY A 303 -18.60 -1.80 -4.46
C GLY A 303 -19.92 -1.92 -3.69
N GLU A 304 -20.08 -2.96 -2.87
CA GLU A 304 -21.29 -3.18 -2.06
C GLU A 304 -21.32 -2.41 -0.72
N LYS A 305 -20.20 -1.86 -0.25
CA LYS A 305 -20.17 -1.07 0.99
C LYS A 305 -19.86 0.40 0.69
N GLY A 306 -20.48 1.28 1.47
CA GLY A 306 -20.39 2.73 1.30
C GLY A 306 -19.42 3.44 2.26
N ASP A 307 -18.77 2.73 3.19
CA ASP A 307 -17.82 3.34 4.12
C ASP A 307 -16.73 2.32 4.48
N THR A 308 -15.55 2.47 3.86
CA THR A 308 -14.40 1.57 4.03
C THR A 308 -13.25 2.21 4.76
N PHE A 309 -13.19 3.54 4.84
CA PHE A 309 -12.19 4.21 5.65
C PHE A 309 -12.27 3.80 7.13
N ARG A 310 -11.18 3.23 7.65
CA ARG A 310 -11.02 2.85 9.05
C ARG A 310 -9.68 3.40 9.52
N VAL A 311 -9.67 4.00 10.70
CA VAL A 311 -8.44 4.31 11.44
C VAL A 311 -8.29 3.20 12.48
N SER A 312 -7.21 2.44 12.39
CA SER A 312 -6.76 1.51 13.45
C SER A 312 -6.09 2.28 14.57
#